data_AF-A0A8W8K357-F1
#
_entry.id   AF-A0A8W8K357-F1
#
_cell.length_a   1.000
_cell.length_b   1.000
_cell.length_c   1.000
_cell.angle_alpha   90.00
_cell.angle_beta   90.00
_cell.angle_gamma   90.00
#
_symmetry.space_group_name_H-M   'P 1'
#
loop_
_entity.id
_entity.type
_entity.pdbx_description
1 polymer ?
#
loop_
_entity_poly.entity_id
_entity_poly.type
_entity_poly.pdbx_seq_one_letter_code
_entity_poly.pdbx_strand_id
1 'polypeptide(L)'
;MLQRRLTYSVKFYIKRCFSSKVPEKPTWVTIDRSKLPKEPKVDREVVDLLERLSLVEFNNQEGVDRLTKAVHSANLLHAVNTDNVEPMDSVLEDRILYLRDDVVTDGNCLKDVMRNATKTLEDYYVAPPGNIPLKQKERDYGNKT
;
A
#
# COMPACT_ATOMS: atom_id res chain seq x y z
N MET A 1 -6.74 72.30 30.49
CA MET A 1 -5.60 71.36 30.63
C MET A 1 -6.15 69.95 30.60
N LEU A 2 -5.86 69.18 29.54
CA LEU A 2 -6.43 67.86 29.29
C LEU A 2 -5.83 66.77 30.19
N GLN A 3 -6.69 65.96 30.82
CA GLN A 3 -6.32 64.70 31.48
C GLN A 3 -5.99 63.63 30.41
N ARG A 4 -4.76 63.09 30.45
CA ARG A 4 -4.36 61.92 29.64
C ARG A 4 -4.80 60.64 30.36
N ARG A 5 -5.74 59.90 29.77
CA ARG A 5 -6.06 58.52 30.16
C ARG A 5 -5.01 57.57 29.57
N LEU A 6 -4.28 56.83 30.41
CA LEU A 6 -3.43 55.72 29.98
C LEU A 6 -4.31 54.51 29.69
N THR A 7 -4.34 54.06 28.44
CA THR A 7 -4.98 52.82 28.02
C THR A 7 -3.96 51.68 28.11
N TYR A 8 -4.14 50.80 29.10
CA TYR A 8 -3.36 49.57 29.22
C TYR A 8 -3.93 48.51 28.28
N SER A 9 -3.17 48.15 27.24
CA SER A 9 -3.46 47.01 26.38
C SER A 9 -2.99 45.74 27.08
N VAL A 10 -3.94 44.98 27.65
CA VAL A 10 -3.66 43.64 28.19
C VAL A 10 -3.55 42.69 27.02
N LYS A 11 -2.32 42.33 26.62
CA LYS A 11 -2.08 41.26 25.66
C LYS A 11 -2.40 39.93 26.33
N PHE A 12 -3.58 39.37 26.04
CA PHE A 12 -3.91 37.99 26.38
C PHE A 12 -3.03 37.06 25.55
N TYR A 13 -1.95 36.56 26.16
CA TYR A 13 -1.13 35.50 25.58
C TYR A 13 -1.89 34.18 25.72
N ILE A 14 -2.62 33.79 24.67
CA ILE A 14 -3.08 32.41 24.52
C ILE A 14 -1.82 31.57 24.28
N LYS A 15 -1.25 30.99 25.35
CA LYS A 15 -0.31 29.88 25.21
C LYS A 15 -1.09 28.72 24.60
N ARG A 16 -0.97 28.56 23.28
CA ARG A 16 -1.46 27.39 22.57
C ARG A 16 -0.63 26.21 23.10
N CYS A 17 -1.14 25.52 24.12
CA CYS A 17 -0.54 24.28 24.62
C CYS A 17 -0.71 23.21 23.55
N PHE A 18 0.22 23.17 22.61
CA PHE A 18 0.42 21.99 21.77
C PHE A 18 0.85 20.84 22.69
N SER A 19 0.32 19.64 22.46
CA SER A 19 0.74 18.42 23.17
C SER A 19 2.27 18.33 23.22
N SER A 20 2.85 17.87 24.34
CA SER A 20 4.31 17.70 24.47
C SER A 20 4.90 16.72 23.46
N LYS A 21 4.06 15.95 22.76
CA LYS A 21 4.42 15.05 21.67
C LYS A 21 4.46 15.74 20.30
N VAL A 22 4.00 16.99 20.21
CA VAL A 22 4.06 17.79 18.99
C VAL A 22 5.30 18.68 19.07
N PRO A 23 6.29 18.50 18.19
CA PRO A 23 7.49 19.33 18.22
C PRO A 23 7.13 20.80 17.94
N GLU A 24 7.72 21.73 18.71
CA GLU A 24 7.45 23.17 18.58
C GLU A 24 7.94 23.76 17.25
N LYS A 25 8.89 23.09 16.61
CA LYS A 25 9.45 23.45 15.31
C LYS A 25 9.44 22.24 14.40
N PRO A 26 9.28 22.45 13.09
CA PRO A 26 9.29 21.36 12.13
C PRO A 26 10.61 20.59 12.18
N THR A 27 10.52 19.28 12.38
CA THR A 27 11.67 18.37 12.46
C THR A 27 11.98 17.66 11.14
N TRP A 28 11.24 17.94 10.06
CA TRP A 28 11.46 17.25 8.79
C TRP A 28 12.81 17.65 8.19
N VAL A 29 13.55 16.64 7.72
CA VAL A 29 14.83 16.80 7.03
C VAL A 29 14.61 16.55 5.55
N THR A 30 15.23 17.35 4.69
CA THR A 30 15.21 17.11 3.24
C THR A 30 15.95 15.82 2.92
N ILE A 31 15.26 14.88 2.28
CA ILE A 31 15.85 13.61 1.85
C ILE A 31 16.83 13.88 0.71
N ASP A 32 18.07 13.42 0.87
CA ASP A 32 19.08 13.44 -0.19
C ASP A 32 18.77 12.36 -1.23
N ARG A 33 18.15 12.78 -2.34
CA ARG A 33 17.75 11.89 -3.43
C ARG A 33 18.92 11.21 -4.12
N SER A 34 20.14 11.74 -4.01
CA SER A 34 21.33 11.14 -4.62
C SER A 34 21.74 9.82 -3.97
N LYS A 35 21.35 9.60 -2.71
CA LYS A 35 21.64 8.39 -1.93
C LYS A 35 20.58 7.30 -2.06
N LEU A 36 19.48 7.58 -2.78
CA LEU A 36 18.40 6.62 -2.95
C LEU A 36 18.75 5.59 -4.03
N PRO A 37 18.20 4.38 -3.96
CA PRO A 37 18.35 3.40 -5.02
C PRO A 37 17.87 3.93 -6.36
N LYS A 38 18.57 3.54 -7.42
CA LYS A 38 18.16 3.87 -8.78
C LYS A 38 16.81 3.22 -9.07
N GLU A 39 15.90 3.97 -9.68
CA GLU A 39 14.61 3.45 -10.09
C GLU A 39 14.78 2.30 -11.10
N PRO A 40 14.09 1.17 -10.91
CA PRO A 40 14.11 0.08 -11.88
C PRO A 40 13.42 0.54 -13.17
N LYS A 41 13.99 0.14 -14.30
CA LYS A 41 13.36 0.39 -15.59
C LYS A 41 12.16 -0.55 -15.73
N VAL A 42 10.96 0.03 -15.85
CA VAL A 42 9.72 -0.72 -16.07
C VAL A 42 9.62 -1.09 -17.54
N ASP A 43 10.37 -2.11 -17.95
CA ASP A 43 10.34 -2.65 -19.29
C ASP A 43 9.08 -3.51 -19.53
N ARG A 44 8.73 -3.72 -20.80
CA ARG A 44 7.54 -4.51 -21.17
C ARG A 44 7.55 -5.91 -20.57
N GLU A 45 8.71 -6.56 -20.51
CA GLU A 45 8.86 -7.89 -19.90
C GLU A 45 8.53 -7.88 -18.40
N VAL A 46 8.89 -6.81 -17.69
CA VAL A 46 8.57 -6.63 -16.26
C VAL A 46 7.08 -6.41 -16.08
N VAL A 47 6.46 -5.61 -16.94
CA VAL A 47 5.00 -5.40 -16.92
C VAL A 47 4.28 -6.72 -17.16
N ASP A 48 4.61 -7.44 -18.24
CA ASP A 48 3.98 -8.73 -18.57
C ASP A 48 4.15 -9.75 -17.43
N LEU A 49 5.32 -9.78 -16.79
CA LEU A 49 5.58 -10.66 -15.64
C LEU A 49 4.69 -10.29 -14.44
N LEU A 50 4.62 -9.01 -14.12
CA LEU A 50 3.82 -8.51 -13.02
C LEU A 50 2.32 -8.74 -13.26
N GLU A 51 1.82 -8.50 -14.47
CA GLU A 51 0.42 -8.79 -14.83
C GLU A 51 0.08 -10.26 -14.62
N ARG A 52 1.00 -11.14 -15.02
CA ARG A 52 0.85 -12.59 -14.86
C ARG A 52 0.86 -13.02 -13.39
N LEU A 53 1.72 -12.42 -12.57
CA LEU A 53 1.82 -12.75 -11.14
C LEU A 53 0.63 -12.19 -10.34
N SER A 54 0.19 -10.97 -10.66
CA SER A 54 -0.93 -10.34 -9.96
C SER A 54 -2.29 -10.75 -10.50
N LEU A 55 -2.35 -11.37 -11.69
CA LEU A 55 -3.59 -11.63 -12.45
C LEU A 55 -4.38 -10.34 -12.73
N VAL A 56 -3.66 -9.24 -12.98
CA VAL A 56 -4.23 -7.91 -13.24
C VAL A 56 -3.60 -7.34 -14.49
N GLU A 57 -4.42 -6.91 -15.45
CA GLU A 57 -3.93 -6.16 -16.62
C GLU A 57 -3.74 -4.66 -16.24
N PHE A 58 -2.53 -4.13 -16.47
CA PHE A 58 -2.17 -2.74 -16.24
C PHE A 58 -1.15 -2.18 -17.26
N ASN A 59 -0.93 -2.87 -18.38
CA ASN A 59 -0.02 -2.49 -19.49
C ASN A 59 -0.45 -1.27 -20.31
N ASN A 60 -1.17 -0.33 -19.69
CA ASN A 60 -1.46 0.98 -20.24
C ASN A 60 -0.54 2.04 -19.61
N GLN A 61 -0.41 3.20 -20.28
CA GLN A 61 0.50 4.26 -19.84
C GLN A 61 0.22 4.72 -18.40
N GLU A 62 -1.05 4.89 -18.04
CA GLU A 62 -1.44 5.34 -16.69
C GLU A 62 -1.04 4.34 -15.61
N GLY A 63 -1.21 3.04 -15.87
CA GLY A 63 -0.84 1.95 -14.98
C GLY A 63 0.66 1.87 -14.76
N VAL A 64 1.44 1.99 -15.83
CA VAL A 64 2.91 2.04 -15.78
C VAL A 64 3.40 3.29 -15.04
N ASP A 65 2.80 4.45 -15.29
CA ASP A 65 3.14 5.70 -14.60
C ASP A 65 2.82 5.61 -13.10
N ARG A 66 1.68 5.00 -12.75
CA ARG A 66 1.28 4.79 -11.36
C ARG A 66 2.23 3.83 -10.64
N LEU A 67 2.61 2.73 -11.29
CA LEU A 67 3.60 1.79 -10.75
C LEU A 67 4.93 2.49 -10.51
N THR A 68 5.41 3.25 -11.49
CA THR A 68 6.68 3.99 -11.39
C THR A 68 6.66 4.98 -10.22
N LYS A 69 5.57 5.74 -10.05
CA LYS A 69 5.40 6.65 -8.91
C LYS A 69 5.35 5.91 -7.57
N ALA A 70 4.70 4.75 -7.52
CA ALA A 70 4.65 3.93 -6.31
C ALA A 70 6.04 3.41 -5.91
N VAL A 71 6.83 2.95 -6.89
CA VAL A 71 8.22 2.53 -6.66
C VAL A 71 9.08 3.72 -6.20
N HIS A 72 8.94 4.89 -6.83
CA HIS A 72 9.62 6.10 -6.37
C HIS A 72 9.28 6.44 -4.91
N SER A 73 8.01 6.33 -4.54
CA SER A 73 7.55 6.56 -3.17
C SER A 73 8.12 5.53 -2.19
N ALA A 74 8.17 4.26 -2.57
CA ALA A 74 8.75 3.19 -1.74
C ALA A 74 10.27 3.39 -1.57
N ASN A 75 10.97 3.86 -2.60
CA ASN A 75 12.41 4.10 -2.52
C ASN A 75 12.79 5.11 -1.44
N LEU A 76 11.89 6.05 -1.07
CA LEU A 76 12.12 6.99 0.03
C LEU A 76 12.34 6.31 1.38
N LEU A 77 11.79 5.10 1.57
CA LEU A 77 11.95 4.34 2.82
C LEU A 77 13.42 3.94 3.07
N HIS A 78 14.25 3.85 2.03
CA HIS A 78 15.68 3.57 2.17
C HIS A 78 16.47 4.71 2.84
N ALA A 79 15.90 5.91 2.97
CA ALA A 79 16.51 6.98 3.75
C ALA A 79 16.48 6.70 5.27
N VAL A 80 15.64 5.76 5.70
CA VAL A 80 15.56 5.33 7.11
C VAL A 80 16.63 4.28 7.36
N ASN A 81 17.45 4.50 8.39
CA ASN A 81 18.43 3.51 8.82
C ASN A 81 17.72 2.35 9.54
N THR A 82 17.80 1.15 8.98
CA THR A 82 17.30 -0.09 9.56
C THR A 82 18.42 -1.07 9.93
N ASP A 83 19.67 -0.60 10.04
CA ASP A 83 20.81 -1.43 10.42
C ASP A 83 20.58 -2.07 11.80
N ASN A 84 20.75 -3.39 11.88
CA ASN A 84 20.55 -4.20 13.09
C ASN A 84 19.11 -4.14 13.66
N VAL A 85 18.12 -3.82 12.82
CA VAL A 85 16.70 -3.93 13.17
C VAL A 85 16.15 -5.21 12.56
N GLU A 86 15.63 -6.12 13.39
CA GLU A 86 14.95 -7.32 12.91
C GLU A 86 13.61 -6.95 12.24
N PRO A 87 13.26 -7.54 11.09
CA PRO A 87 11.96 -7.32 10.46
C PRO A 87 10.82 -7.79 11.37
N MET A 88 9.82 -6.93 11.60
CA MET A 88 8.60 -7.28 12.31
C MET A 88 7.60 -7.91 11.33
N ASP A 89 7.25 -9.18 11.55
CA ASP A 89 6.27 -9.93 10.74
C ASP A 89 4.84 -9.87 11.33
N SER A 90 4.73 -9.67 12.65
CA SER A 90 3.49 -9.54 13.39
C SER A 90 3.62 -8.49 14.49
N VAL A 91 2.56 -7.74 14.76
CA VAL A 91 2.51 -6.82 15.91
C VAL A 91 2.19 -7.54 17.23
N LEU A 92 2.03 -8.86 17.20
CA LEU A 92 1.52 -9.70 18.30
C LEU A 92 2.53 -10.74 18.79
N GLU A 93 3.83 -10.44 18.69
CA GLU A 93 4.92 -11.38 19.05
C GLU A 93 4.82 -11.87 20.51
N ASP A 94 4.30 -11.06 21.43
CA ASP A 94 4.12 -11.42 22.85
C ASP A 94 2.89 -12.31 23.13
N ARG A 95 2.15 -12.71 22.09
CA ARG A 95 0.92 -13.50 22.27
C ARG A 95 1.17 -14.98 22.06
N ILE A 96 0.48 -15.79 22.87
CA ILE A 96 0.48 -17.24 22.73
C ILE A 96 -0.25 -17.62 21.43
N LEU A 97 0.33 -18.55 20.66
CA LEU A 97 -0.32 -19.14 19.50
C LEU A 97 -1.43 -20.09 19.94
N TYR A 98 -2.66 -19.80 19.51
CA TYR A 98 -3.80 -20.67 19.78
C TYR A 98 -3.80 -21.83 18.80
N LEU A 99 -3.77 -23.04 19.33
CA LEU A 99 -4.01 -24.24 18.54
C LEU A 99 -5.52 -24.42 18.38
N ARG A 100 -5.93 -24.81 17.17
CA ARG A 100 -7.29 -25.24 16.89
C ARG A 100 -7.45 -26.69 17.39
N ASP A 101 -8.52 -26.97 18.12
CA ASP A 101 -8.85 -28.33 18.53
C ASP A 101 -9.01 -29.26 17.30
N ASP A 102 -8.56 -30.50 17.44
CA ASP A 102 -8.72 -31.54 16.41
C ASP A 102 -10.09 -32.18 16.48
N VAL A 103 -11.12 -31.37 16.19
CA VAL A 103 -12.52 -31.80 16.19
C VAL A 103 -13.13 -31.48 14.82
N VAL A 104 -13.93 -32.40 14.30
CA VAL A 104 -14.69 -32.19 13.06
C VAL A 104 -15.81 -31.19 13.34
N THR A 105 -15.76 -30.04 12.66
CA THR A 105 -16.75 -28.96 12.84
C THR A 105 -17.83 -28.94 11.76
N ASP A 106 -17.50 -29.38 10.54
CA ASP A 106 -18.33 -29.16 9.35
C ASP A 106 -18.51 -30.43 8.52
N GLY A 107 -19.64 -30.49 7.80
CA GLY A 107 -20.00 -31.55 6.88
C GLY A 107 -21.37 -31.30 6.23
N ASN A 108 -21.62 -31.91 5.07
CA ASN A 108 -22.89 -31.84 4.34
C ASN A 108 -23.43 -30.42 4.05
N CYS A 109 -22.53 -29.42 3.94
CA CYS A 109 -22.86 -28.00 3.76
C CYS A 109 -22.76 -27.53 2.29
N LEU A 110 -22.95 -28.44 1.34
CA LEU A 110 -22.80 -28.20 -0.09
C LEU A 110 -23.55 -26.96 -0.59
N LYS A 111 -24.81 -26.81 -0.16
CA LYS A 111 -25.67 -25.68 -0.52
C LYS A 111 -25.08 -24.34 -0.06
N ASP A 112 -24.50 -24.29 1.13
CA ASP A 112 -23.91 -23.07 1.69
C ASP A 112 -22.58 -22.75 0.99
N VAL A 113 -21.76 -23.76 0.72
CA VAL A 113 -20.49 -23.63 -0.01
C VAL A 113 -20.72 -23.08 -1.43
N MET A 114 -21.77 -23.55 -2.11
CA MET A 114 -22.04 -23.16 -3.50
C MET A 114 -22.95 -21.94 -3.66
N ARG A 115 -23.47 -21.38 -2.57
CA ARG A 115 -24.48 -20.30 -2.60
C ARG A 115 -24.07 -19.09 -3.44
N ASN A 116 -22.78 -18.74 -3.42
CA ASN A 116 -22.25 -17.57 -4.11
C ASN A 116 -21.61 -17.91 -5.47
N ALA A 117 -21.65 -19.17 -5.90
CA ALA A 117 -21.03 -19.61 -7.14
C ALA A 117 -21.84 -19.10 -8.35
N THR A 118 -21.20 -18.33 -9.23
CA THR A 118 -21.85 -17.82 -10.45
C THR A 118 -22.23 -18.95 -11.41
N LYS A 119 -21.40 -19.99 -11.49
CA LYS A 119 -21.60 -21.15 -12.36
C LYS A 119 -21.20 -22.43 -11.63
N THR A 120 -22.10 -23.39 -11.63
CA THR A 120 -21.86 -24.74 -11.15
C THR A 120 -22.39 -25.75 -12.17
N LEU A 121 -21.85 -26.97 -12.12
CA LEU A 121 -22.35 -28.10 -12.89
C LEU A 121 -22.20 -29.35 -12.02
N GLU A 122 -23.30 -30.05 -11.77
CA GLU A 122 -23.32 -31.31 -10.99
C GLU A 122 -22.56 -31.20 -9.66
N ASP A 123 -22.79 -30.11 -8.91
CA ASP A 123 -22.10 -29.86 -7.65
C ASP A 123 -20.57 -29.69 -7.77
N TYR A 124 -20.11 -29.16 -8.91
CA TYR A 124 -18.74 -28.68 -9.12
C TYR A 124 -18.72 -27.22 -9.52
N TYR A 125 -17.65 -26.51 -9.13
CA TYR A 125 -17.35 -25.18 -9.67
C TYR A 125 -16.88 -25.32 -11.12
N VAL A 126 -17.47 -24.51 -12.01
CA VAL A 126 -17.07 -24.47 -13.41
C VAL A 126 -16.08 -23.34 -13.64
N ALA A 127 -14.85 -23.68 -13.99
CA ALA A 127 -13.86 -22.75 -14.49
C ALA A 127 -13.70 -22.89 -16.00
N PRO A 128 -13.43 -21.80 -16.75
CA PRO A 128 -12.98 -21.91 -18.13
C PRO A 128 -11.71 -22.77 -18.21
N PRO A 129 -11.39 -23.38 -19.37
CA PRO A 129 -10.18 -24.19 -19.57
C PRO A 129 -8.85 -23.39 -19.51
N GLY A 130 -8.87 -22.20 -18.92
CA GLY A 130 -7.89 -21.12 -19.02
C GLY A 130 -6.70 -21.19 -18.08
N ASN A 131 -6.28 -22.36 -17.59
CA ASN A 131 -4.97 -22.47 -16.93
C ASN A 131 -3.82 -22.63 -17.94
N ILE A 132 -4.00 -22.11 -19.15
CA ILE A 132 -3.01 -22.03 -20.22
C ILE A 132 -2.59 -20.56 -20.29
N PRO A 133 -1.28 -20.24 -20.35
CA PRO A 133 -0.84 -18.86 -20.52
C PRO A 133 -1.61 -18.19 -21.66
N LEU A 134 -2.27 -17.07 -21.37
CA LEU A 134 -2.93 -16.28 -22.39
C LEU A 134 -1.88 -15.95 -23.47
N LYS A 135 -2.19 -16.23 -24.74
CA LYS A 135 -1.32 -15.83 -25.85
C LYS A 135 -1.08 -14.34 -25.71
N GLN A 136 0.19 -13.92 -25.62
CA GLN A 136 0.57 -12.52 -25.61
C GLN A 136 -0.06 -11.88 -26.84
N LYS A 137 -1.11 -11.07 -26.65
CA LYS A 137 -1.58 -10.22 -27.73
C LYS A 137 -0.49 -9.17 -27.90
N GLU A 138 0.11 -9.09 -29.08
CA GLU A 138 0.86 -7.91 -29.50
C GLU A 138 -0.13 -6.75 -29.58
N ARG A 139 -0.40 -6.12 -28.44
CA ARG A 139 -1.12 -4.85 -28.38
C ARG A 139 -0.05 -3.79 -28.54
N ASP A 140 0.11 -3.32 -29.77
CA ASP A 140 1.02 -2.22 -30.09
C ASP A 140 0.41 -0.93 -29.54
N TYR A 141 0.93 -0.46 -28.41
CA TYR A 141 0.56 0.81 -27.79
C TYR A 141 1.64 1.87 -28.05
N GLY A 142 2.29 1.79 -29.21
CA GLY A 142 3.13 2.87 -29.73
C GLY A 142 2.35 4.17 -29.85
N ASN A 143 2.83 5.18 -29.12
CA ASN A 143 2.55 6.61 -29.20
C ASN A 143 1.51 7.03 -30.26
N LYS A 144 0.30 7.39 -29.81
CA LYS A 144 -0.51 8.33 -30.60
C LYS A 144 0.20 9.69 -30.53
N THR A 145 0.94 10.02 -31.58
CA THR A 145 1.32 11.40 -31.93
C THR A 145 0.09 12.29 -32.01
#